data_AF-A0A067EWU9-F1
#
_entry.id   AF-A0A067EWU9-F1
#
_cell.length_a   1.000
_cell.length_b   1.000
_cell.length_c   1.000
_cell.angle_alpha   90.00
_cell.angle_beta   90.00
_cell.angle_gamma   90.00
#
_symmetry.space_group_name_H-M   'P 1'
#
loop_
_entity.id
_entity.type
_entity.pdbx_description
1 polymer ?
#
loop_
_entity_poly.entity_id
_entity_poly.type
_entity_poly.pdbx_seq_one_letter_code
_entity_poly.pdbx_strand_id
1 'polypeptide(L)'
;MAPATTSSAEARRLIGSRRRTEAPRRMLSPSPPPKKVKSMEEILAKAHYAVVERGDYGDVGCEQCGSGERAEELLLCDKCDKGFHMKCLRPIVVRVPIGTWLCPKCSGQRRVRSFSQRKIIDFFKIKKPNLTEEKCDSPQDTRKRRRRSASLVLQKKRRRLLPFTPSEDRSQRLSQMGSLAHALTALQMEFSDDLTYMPGMAPRSANQAEFEEGGMQVLSKEDTETLEQCRAMCKRGECPPLVVVYDSCEGFTVEADGQIKDMTFIAEYIGDVDFIRNREHDDCDSMMTLLLATDPSKSLVICPDKRGNIARFINGINNYTP
;
A
#
# COMPACT_ATOMS: atom_id res chain seq x y z
N MET A 1 -71.98 -35.88 8.98
CA MET A 1 -72.36 -34.69 9.76
C MET A 1 -71.17 -33.73 9.77
N ALA A 2 -71.27 -32.62 9.02
CA ALA A 2 -70.53 -31.36 9.26
C ALA A 2 -71.43 -30.48 10.18
N PRO A 3 -71.07 -29.25 10.65
CA PRO A 3 -69.99 -28.30 10.28
C PRO A 3 -69.11 -27.86 11.49
N ALA A 4 -68.05 -27.04 11.49
CA ALA A 4 -67.34 -26.08 10.61
C ALA A 4 -67.29 -24.68 11.26
N THR A 5 -66.09 -24.08 11.37
CA THR A 5 -65.74 -22.65 11.19
C THR A 5 -64.20 -22.52 11.34
N THR A 6 -63.40 -22.47 10.25
CA THR A 6 -62.94 -21.31 9.42
C THR A 6 -61.79 -20.49 10.06
N SER A 7 -60.74 -19.99 9.41
CA SER A 7 -60.23 -19.91 8.01
C SER A 7 -58.79 -19.33 8.09
N SER A 8 -57.75 -19.91 7.51
CA SER A 8 -57.10 -19.63 6.20
C SER A 8 -56.86 -18.17 5.77
N ALA A 9 -55.60 -17.89 5.35
CA ALA A 9 -55.11 -17.11 4.18
C ALA A 9 -54.02 -16.07 4.56
N GLU A 10 -52.75 -16.25 4.19
CA GLU A 10 -52.08 -15.98 2.90
C GLU A 10 -51.67 -14.51 2.64
N ALA A 11 -50.47 -14.37 2.07
CA ALA A 11 -49.71 -13.14 1.88
C ALA A 11 -50.21 -12.25 0.72
N ARG A 12 -49.95 -10.93 0.81
CA ARG A 12 -49.65 -10.07 -0.36
C ARG A 12 -49.02 -8.72 0.03
N ARG A 13 -47.99 -8.33 -0.75
CA ARG A 13 -47.30 -7.03 -0.76
C ARG A 13 -48.25 -5.88 -1.15
N LEU A 14 -48.09 -4.70 -0.55
CA LEU A 14 -48.49 -3.42 -1.12
C LEU A 14 -47.46 -2.31 -0.81
N ILE A 15 -47.22 -1.48 -1.82
CA ILE A 15 -46.28 -0.36 -1.91
C ILE A 15 -47.04 0.97 -1.76
N GLY A 16 -46.39 2.00 -1.21
CA GLY A 16 -46.75 3.43 -1.33
C GLY A 16 -47.24 4.07 -0.01
N SER A 17 -46.90 5.29 0.40
CA SER A 17 -46.18 6.41 -0.22
C SER A 17 -45.62 7.33 0.88
N ARG A 18 -44.47 7.96 0.58
CA ARG A 18 -43.75 8.93 1.43
C ARG A 18 -44.58 10.20 1.72
N ARG A 19 -44.56 10.69 2.97
CA ARG A 19 -44.67 12.13 3.27
C ARG A 19 -43.60 12.53 4.30
N ARG A 20 -42.94 13.64 3.95
CA ARG A 20 -41.73 14.25 4.53
C ARG A 20 -42.15 15.25 5.62
N THR A 21 -41.51 15.23 6.78
CA THR A 21 -41.60 16.30 7.80
C THR A 21 -40.26 17.04 7.88
N GLU A 22 -40.33 18.38 7.86
CA GLU A 22 -39.20 19.33 7.75
C GLU A 22 -38.36 19.45 9.04
N ALA A 23 -37.09 19.85 8.86
CA ALA A 23 -36.13 20.20 9.89
C ALA A 23 -36.02 21.73 10.10
N PRO A 24 -35.49 22.23 11.24
CA PRO A 24 -35.58 23.64 11.65
C PRO A 24 -34.67 24.59 10.85
N ARG A 25 -35.08 25.87 10.77
CA ARG A 25 -34.41 26.95 10.02
C ARG A 25 -33.11 27.42 10.68
N ARG A 26 -32.05 27.55 9.87
CA ARG A 26 -30.75 28.17 10.19
C ARG A 26 -30.84 29.70 10.01
N MET A 27 -30.33 30.47 10.97
CA MET A 27 -30.17 31.94 10.87
C MET A 27 -29.03 32.28 9.89
N LEU A 28 -29.27 33.25 9.00
CA LEU A 28 -28.31 33.72 7.99
C LEU A 28 -27.44 34.87 8.54
N SER A 29 -26.13 34.81 8.32
CA SER A 29 -25.21 35.94 8.43
C SER A 29 -25.20 36.79 7.15
N PRO A 30 -24.89 38.09 7.21
CA PRO A 30 -25.01 39.00 6.06
C PRO A 30 -23.91 38.81 5.01
N SER A 31 -24.30 38.87 3.73
CA SER A 31 -23.44 38.76 2.55
C SER A 31 -22.65 40.05 2.23
N PRO A 32 -21.43 39.96 1.67
CA PRO A 32 -20.68 41.14 1.20
C PRO A 32 -21.31 41.75 -0.09
N PRO A 33 -21.03 43.02 -0.41
CA PRO A 33 -21.68 43.72 -1.51
C PRO A 33 -21.26 43.17 -2.89
N PRO A 34 -22.14 43.23 -3.90
CA PRO A 34 -21.87 42.65 -5.21
C PRO A 34 -20.80 43.47 -5.95
N LYS A 35 -19.72 42.79 -6.37
CA LYS A 35 -18.79 43.33 -7.36
C LYS A 35 -19.48 43.34 -8.72
N LYS A 36 -19.52 44.49 -9.40
CA LYS A 36 -20.03 44.60 -10.78
C LYS A 36 -19.13 43.77 -11.71
N VAL A 37 -19.63 42.64 -12.19
CA VAL A 37 -18.96 41.82 -13.20
C VAL A 37 -19.40 42.35 -14.57
N LYS A 38 -18.42 42.53 -15.48
CA LYS A 38 -18.66 42.99 -16.86
C LYS A 38 -19.43 41.92 -17.65
N SER A 39 -20.25 42.34 -18.61
CA SER A 39 -21.04 41.40 -19.42
C SER A 39 -20.13 40.55 -20.30
N MET A 40 -20.59 39.34 -20.64
CA MET A 40 -19.85 38.42 -21.52
C MET A 40 -19.57 39.04 -22.90
N GLU A 41 -20.45 39.90 -23.40
CA GLU A 41 -20.23 40.65 -24.64
C GLU A 41 -19.07 41.64 -24.51
N GLU A 42 -18.94 42.33 -23.38
CA GLU A 42 -17.84 43.28 -23.14
C GLU A 42 -16.47 42.57 -23.02
N ILE A 43 -16.47 41.34 -22.50
CA ILE A 43 -15.28 40.49 -22.39
C ILE A 43 -14.84 40.00 -23.77
N LEU A 44 -15.79 39.51 -24.58
CA LEU A 44 -15.51 39.04 -25.94
C LEU A 44 -15.09 40.16 -26.89
N ALA A 45 -15.63 41.37 -26.71
CA ALA A 45 -15.26 42.54 -27.53
C ALA A 45 -13.83 43.07 -27.27
N LYS A 46 -13.25 42.78 -26.09
CA LYS A 46 -11.90 43.22 -25.70
C LYS A 46 -10.83 42.13 -25.76
N ALA A 47 -11.23 40.86 -25.81
CA ALA A 47 -10.30 39.76 -25.95
C ALA A 47 -9.75 39.72 -27.38
N HIS A 48 -8.49 40.13 -27.57
CA HIS A 48 -7.75 39.76 -28.76
C HIS A 48 -7.59 38.24 -28.74
N TYR A 49 -8.28 37.53 -29.63
CA TYR A 49 -7.99 36.13 -29.87
C TYR A 49 -6.56 36.08 -30.43
N ALA A 50 -5.62 35.63 -29.62
CA ALA A 50 -4.29 35.32 -30.10
C ALA A 50 -4.44 34.12 -31.04
N VAL A 51 -4.46 34.37 -32.35
CA VAL A 51 -4.12 33.34 -33.32
C VAL A 51 -2.66 33.03 -33.04
N VAL A 52 -2.41 31.98 -32.26
CA VAL A 52 -1.08 31.40 -32.20
C VAL A 52 -0.89 30.80 -33.59
N GLU A 53 -0.11 31.48 -34.43
CA GLU A 53 0.37 30.89 -35.66
C GLU A 53 0.94 29.51 -35.32
N ARG A 54 0.48 28.49 -36.04
CA ARG A 54 1.02 27.13 -35.90
C ARG A 54 2.46 27.17 -36.39
N GLY A 55 3.38 27.50 -35.48
CA GLY A 55 4.79 27.25 -35.68
C GLY A 55 4.96 25.77 -36.02
N ASP A 56 5.77 25.51 -37.03
CA ASP A 56 6.16 24.19 -37.48
C ASP A 56 6.95 23.47 -36.36
N TYR A 57 6.26 22.85 -35.41
CA TYR A 57 6.83 21.96 -34.39
C TYR A 57 7.06 20.55 -34.95
N GLY A 58 7.34 20.42 -36.25
CA GLY A 58 7.46 19.15 -36.96
C GLY A 58 8.69 18.32 -36.60
N ASP A 59 9.65 18.85 -35.83
CA ASP A 59 10.96 18.21 -35.59
C ASP A 59 11.31 17.99 -34.11
N VAL A 60 10.32 17.99 -33.20
CA VAL A 60 10.60 17.67 -31.79
C VAL A 60 10.56 16.16 -31.58
N GLY A 61 11.73 15.53 -31.65
CA GLY A 61 11.90 14.11 -31.34
C GLY A 61 11.96 13.80 -29.85
N CYS A 62 11.66 12.55 -29.48
CA CYS A 62 11.82 12.08 -28.11
C CYS A 62 13.30 11.92 -27.74
N GLU A 63 13.75 12.61 -26.69
CA GLU A 63 15.13 12.54 -26.19
C GLU A 63 15.56 11.16 -25.67
N GLN A 64 14.61 10.25 -25.42
CA GLN A 64 14.89 8.94 -24.84
C GLN A 64 15.05 7.83 -25.89
N CYS A 65 14.26 7.87 -26.98
CA CYS A 65 14.32 6.87 -28.05
C CYS A 65 14.80 7.44 -29.39
N GLY A 66 15.01 8.76 -29.48
CA GLY A 66 15.45 9.45 -30.70
C GLY A 66 14.42 9.49 -31.83
N SER A 67 13.22 8.95 -31.60
CA SER A 67 12.14 8.90 -32.61
C SER A 67 11.17 10.07 -32.43
N GLY A 68 10.70 10.63 -33.55
CA GLY A 68 9.59 11.58 -33.62
C GLY A 68 8.23 10.91 -33.89
N GLU A 69 8.19 9.58 -33.98
CA GLU A 69 6.94 8.84 -34.18
C GLU A 69 6.08 8.88 -32.91
N ARG A 70 4.75 9.03 -33.06
CA ARG A 70 3.77 9.20 -31.97
C ARG A 70 3.88 10.52 -31.21
N ALA A 71 3.93 11.61 -31.96
CA ALA A 71 3.87 12.99 -31.45
C ALA A 71 2.69 13.22 -30.48
N GLU A 72 1.57 12.51 -30.66
CA GLU A 72 0.39 12.57 -29.76
C GLU A 72 0.67 12.08 -28.33
N GLU A 73 1.67 11.23 -28.14
CA GLU A 73 2.09 10.72 -26.82
C GLU A 73 3.39 11.40 -26.33
N LEU A 74 3.78 12.54 -26.92
CA LEU A 74 5.00 13.28 -26.59
C LEU A 74 4.70 14.40 -25.57
N LEU A 75 5.39 14.38 -24.44
CA LEU A 75 5.35 15.43 -23.41
C LEU A 75 6.53 16.38 -23.58
N LEU A 76 6.28 17.68 -23.50
CA LEU A 76 7.30 18.73 -23.51
C LEU A 76 7.61 19.18 -22.08
N CYS A 77 8.89 19.32 -21.77
CA CYS A 77 9.35 19.81 -20.48
C CYS A 77 9.22 21.32 -20.36
N ASP A 78 8.46 21.83 -19.38
CA ASP A 78 8.23 23.27 -19.20
C ASP A 78 9.49 24.10 -18.86
N LYS A 79 10.63 23.44 -18.60
CA LYS A 79 11.90 24.10 -18.29
C LYS A 79 12.91 24.08 -19.45
N CYS A 80 12.85 23.08 -20.32
CA CYS A 80 13.89 22.90 -21.35
C CYS A 80 13.34 22.53 -22.73
N ASP A 81 12.02 22.54 -22.89
CA ASP A 81 11.26 22.34 -24.13
C ASP A 81 11.55 21.03 -24.88
N LYS A 82 12.28 20.12 -24.23
CA LYS A 82 12.62 18.79 -24.76
C LYS A 82 11.44 17.83 -24.70
N GLY A 83 11.25 17.07 -25.77
CA GLY A 83 10.19 16.07 -25.92
C GLY A 83 10.51 14.70 -25.32
N PHE A 84 9.52 14.08 -24.68
CA PHE A 84 9.60 12.72 -24.14
C PHE A 84 8.31 11.95 -24.38
N HIS A 85 8.39 10.78 -25.01
CA HIS A 85 7.21 9.93 -25.05
C HIS A 85 6.82 9.48 -23.65
N MET A 86 5.53 9.55 -23.38
CA MET A 86 4.85 9.05 -22.19
C MET A 86 5.33 7.63 -21.78
N LYS A 87 5.46 6.73 -22.76
CA LYS A 87 5.94 5.35 -22.56
C LYS A 87 7.47 5.20 -22.44
N CYS A 88 8.22 6.19 -22.90
CA CYS A 88 9.68 6.22 -22.76
C CYS A 88 10.14 6.78 -21.41
N LEU A 89 9.25 7.41 -20.65
CA LEU A 89 9.52 7.83 -19.29
C LEU A 89 9.60 6.63 -18.34
N ARG A 90 10.37 6.81 -17.26
CA ARG A 90 10.52 5.86 -16.16
C ARG A 90 10.37 6.64 -14.85
N PRO A 91 9.25 6.46 -14.10
CA PRO A 91 8.10 5.60 -14.40
C PRO A 91 7.33 6.01 -15.67
N ILE A 92 6.56 5.08 -16.24
CA ILE A 92 5.74 5.34 -17.45
C ILE A 92 4.64 6.32 -17.08
N VAL A 93 4.47 7.37 -17.89
CA VAL A 93 3.35 8.30 -17.75
C VAL A 93 2.22 7.79 -18.63
N VAL A 94 1.06 7.50 -18.04
CA VAL A 94 -0.09 6.93 -18.79
C VAL A 94 -1.07 7.98 -19.29
N ARG A 95 -1.01 9.21 -18.74
CA ARG A 95 -1.86 10.35 -19.11
C ARG A 95 -1.07 11.66 -19.04
N VAL A 96 -1.45 12.65 -19.86
CA VAL A 96 -0.84 13.98 -19.83
C VAL A 96 -1.00 14.58 -18.42
N PRO A 97 0.09 14.94 -17.73
CA PRO A 97 0.02 15.53 -16.39
C PRO A 97 -0.78 16.83 -16.37
N ILE A 98 -1.50 17.08 -15.27
CA ILE A 98 -2.23 18.33 -15.06
C ILE A 98 -1.27 19.32 -14.40
N GLY A 99 -1.11 20.50 -14.98
CA GLY A 99 -0.20 21.53 -14.48
C GLY A 99 1.21 21.40 -15.07
N THR A 100 2.22 21.92 -14.36
CA THR A 100 3.58 21.97 -14.87
C THR A 100 4.26 20.61 -14.85
N TRP A 101 4.89 20.21 -15.95
CA TRP A 101 5.65 18.98 -16.07
C TRP A 101 7.13 19.26 -16.39
N LEU A 102 8.00 18.66 -15.59
CA LEU A 102 9.45 18.74 -15.76
C LEU A 102 10.01 17.36 -16.12
N CYS A 103 10.88 17.30 -17.13
CA CYS A 103 11.56 16.06 -17.48
C CYS A 103 12.49 15.58 -16.36
N PRO A 104 12.90 14.30 -16.34
CA PRO A 104 13.77 13.75 -15.29
C PRO A 104 15.11 14.49 -15.08
N LYS A 105 15.61 15.18 -16.12
CA LYS A 105 16.81 16.02 -16.00
C LYS A 105 16.54 17.33 -15.26
N CYS A 106 15.31 17.86 -15.39
CA CYS A 106 14.87 19.13 -14.85
C CYS A 106 14.17 19.01 -13.49
N SER A 107 13.51 17.88 -13.22
CA SER A 107 12.76 17.63 -11.98
C SER A 107 13.63 17.23 -10.80
N GLY A 108 14.93 16.99 -11.00
CA GLY A 108 15.83 16.53 -9.94
C GLY A 108 15.54 15.11 -9.43
N GLN A 109 14.53 14.42 -9.99
CA GLN A 109 14.29 13.00 -9.71
C GLN A 109 15.41 12.19 -10.33
N ARG A 110 16.38 11.83 -9.49
CA ARG A 110 17.40 10.86 -9.82
C ARG A 110 16.69 9.59 -10.28
N ARG A 111 16.82 9.23 -11.56
CA ARG A 111 16.52 7.87 -12.03
C ARG A 111 17.34 6.91 -11.17
N VAL A 112 16.73 6.31 -10.15
CA VAL A 112 17.37 5.26 -9.36
C VAL A 112 17.53 4.09 -10.31
N ARG A 113 18.78 3.83 -10.72
CA ARG A 113 19.10 2.71 -11.61
C ARG A 113 18.58 1.41 -10.97
N SER A 114 18.08 0.49 -11.80
CA SER A 114 17.75 -0.88 -11.38
C SER A 114 18.81 -1.40 -10.41
N PHE A 115 18.39 -1.88 -9.23
CA PHE A 115 19.31 -2.44 -8.26
C PHE A 115 19.96 -3.68 -8.87
N SER A 116 21.30 -3.75 -8.86
CA SER A 116 21.97 -4.99 -9.20
C SER A 116 21.77 -5.99 -8.06
N GLN A 117 21.76 -7.29 -8.37
CA GLN A 117 21.52 -8.35 -7.37
C GLN A 117 22.41 -8.22 -6.12
N ARG A 118 23.69 -7.82 -6.29
CA ARG A 118 24.62 -7.57 -5.17
C ARG A 118 24.11 -6.45 -4.25
N LYS A 119 23.63 -5.35 -4.83
CA LYS A 119 23.08 -4.22 -4.06
C LYS A 119 21.81 -4.61 -3.30
N ILE A 120 20.98 -5.51 -3.84
CA ILE A 120 19.77 -5.99 -3.16
C ILE A 120 20.16 -6.78 -1.90
N ILE A 121 21.09 -7.74 -2.03
CA ILE A 121 21.55 -8.56 -0.91
C ILE A 121 22.11 -7.69 0.22
N ASP A 122 22.94 -6.71 -0.12
CA ASP A 122 23.55 -5.80 0.85
C ASP A 122 22.50 -4.86 1.47
N PHE A 123 21.55 -4.36 0.69
CA PHE A 123 20.46 -3.48 1.14
C PHE A 123 19.59 -4.15 2.21
N PHE A 124 19.22 -5.42 2.00
CA PHE A 124 18.41 -6.21 2.94
C PHE A 124 19.25 -6.96 3.99
N LYS A 125 20.58 -6.82 3.98
CA LYS A 125 21.52 -7.52 4.89
C LYS A 125 21.28 -9.05 4.91
N ILE A 126 21.01 -9.64 3.74
CA ILE A 126 20.69 -11.07 3.61
C ILE A 126 21.92 -11.91 3.99
N LYS A 127 21.73 -12.91 4.86
CA LYS A 127 22.80 -13.82 5.25
C LYS A 127 23.16 -14.73 4.07
N LYS A 128 24.43 -14.73 3.66
CA LYS A 128 24.94 -15.71 2.69
C LYS A 128 25.01 -17.09 3.36
N PRO A 129 24.54 -18.17 2.72
CA PRO A 129 24.90 -19.50 3.16
C PRO A 129 26.42 -19.66 2.98
N ASN A 130 27.11 -20.08 4.03
CA ASN A 130 28.50 -20.53 3.89
C ASN A 130 28.50 -21.71 2.92
N LEU A 131 29.26 -21.60 1.82
CA LEU A 131 29.46 -22.69 0.87
C LEU A 131 30.39 -23.73 1.49
N THR A 132 29.86 -24.50 2.43
CA THR A 132 30.32 -25.86 2.69
C THR A 132 29.17 -26.74 2.23
N GLU A 133 29.38 -27.44 1.12
CA GLU A 133 28.49 -28.46 0.60
C GLU A 133 28.29 -29.55 1.67
N GLU A 134 27.25 -29.41 2.48
CA GLU A 134 26.67 -30.54 3.20
C GLU A 134 25.34 -30.87 2.54
N LYS A 135 25.40 -31.93 1.75
CA LYS A 135 24.27 -32.62 1.14
C LYS A 135 23.37 -33.11 2.28
N CYS A 136 22.27 -32.41 2.55
CA CYS A 136 21.30 -32.88 3.53
C CYS A 136 20.40 -33.91 2.85
N ASP A 137 20.76 -35.19 2.98
CA ASP A 137 19.89 -36.32 2.69
C ASP A 137 18.61 -36.18 3.53
N SER A 138 17.48 -36.11 2.83
CA SER A 138 16.15 -36.11 3.43
C SER A 138 15.86 -37.51 4.01
N PRO A 139 15.55 -37.65 5.31
CA PRO A 139 14.98 -38.89 5.81
C PRO A 139 13.54 -38.98 5.33
N GLN A 140 13.30 -39.86 4.35
CA GLN A 140 11.96 -40.30 3.98
C GLN A 140 11.31 -41.01 5.18
N ASP A 141 10.50 -40.28 5.96
CA ASP A 141 9.67 -40.89 7.00
C ASP A 141 8.48 -41.60 6.35
N THR A 142 8.70 -42.84 5.91
CA THR A 142 7.64 -43.75 5.44
C THR A 142 6.91 -44.36 6.65
N ARG A 143 6.24 -43.53 7.44
CA ARG A 143 5.29 -44.04 8.44
C ARG A 143 3.93 -44.30 7.81
N LYS A 144 3.68 -45.57 7.48
CA LYS A 144 2.35 -46.14 7.20
C LYS A 144 1.36 -45.71 8.30
N ARG A 145 0.52 -44.71 7.99
CA ARG A 145 -0.57 -44.28 8.87
C ARG A 145 -1.69 -45.33 8.82
N ARG A 146 -1.77 -46.16 9.85
CA ARG A 146 -2.86 -47.10 10.11
C ARG A 146 -4.18 -46.30 10.19
N ARG A 147 -5.11 -46.53 9.27
CA ARG A 147 -6.48 -45.97 9.30
C ARG A 147 -7.15 -46.47 10.59
N ARG A 148 -7.38 -45.58 11.56
CA ARG A 148 -8.40 -45.76 12.58
C ARG A 148 -9.64 -45.01 12.10
N SER A 149 -10.74 -45.75 11.98
CA SER A 149 -12.08 -45.25 11.69
C SER A 149 -12.47 -44.29 12.82
N ALA A 150 -12.34 -42.99 12.58
CA ALA A 150 -12.81 -41.96 13.49
C ALA A 150 -14.17 -41.47 13.01
N SER A 151 -15.14 -41.47 13.93
CA SER A 151 -16.47 -40.90 13.77
C SER A 151 -16.39 -39.50 13.15
N LEU A 152 -17.33 -39.20 12.24
CA LEU A 152 -17.51 -37.92 11.56
C LEU A 152 -17.89 -36.82 12.55
N VAL A 153 -16.95 -36.40 13.39
CA VAL A 153 -17.04 -35.14 14.12
C VAL A 153 -16.35 -34.11 13.23
N LEU A 154 -17.14 -33.17 12.72
CA LEU A 154 -16.65 -32.02 11.96
C LEU A 154 -15.73 -31.18 12.87
N GLN A 155 -14.44 -31.51 12.90
CA GLN A 155 -13.48 -30.65 13.59
C GLN A 155 -13.40 -29.36 12.78
N LYS A 156 -13.98 -28.29 13.33
CA LYS A 156 -13.76 -26.93 12.81
C LYS A 156 -12.25 -26.74 12.65
N LYS A 157 -11.78 -26.53 11.42
CA LYS A 157 -10.37 -26.20 11.15
C LYS A 157 -10.00 -25.03 12.07
N ARG A 158 -9.07 -25.24 12.99
CA ARG A 158 -8.54 -24.15 13.82
C ARG A 158 -7.90 -23.14 12.88
N ARG A 159 -8.29 -21.88 12.99
CA ARG A 159 -7.63 -20.76 12.30
C ARG A 159 -6.25 -20.61 12.94
N ARG A 160 -5.20 -21.03 12.22
CA ARG A 160 -3.80 -20.94 12.62
C ARG A 160 -3.03 -20.20 11.54
N LEU A 161 -1.98 -19.47 11.91
CA LEU A 161 -1.11 -18.83 10.94
C LEU A 161 -0.43 -19.89 10.08
N LEU A 162 -0.30 -19.56 8.79
CA LEU A 162 0.49 -20.34 7.84
C LEU A 162 1.70 -19.51 7.41
N PRO A 163 2.88 -20.14 7.25
CA PRO A 163 4.00 -19.44 6.64
C PRO A 163 3.69 -19.12 5.18
N PHE A 164 4.23 -18.02 4.66
CA PHE A 164 4.17 -17.74 3.23
C PHE A 164 4.98 -18.76 2.43
N THR A 165 4.65 -18.91 1.15
CA THR A 165 5.42 -19.73 0.22
C THR A 165 6.16 -18.78 -0.73
N PRO A 166 7.50 -18.67 -0.63
CA PRO A 166 8.30 -17.84 -1.54
C PRO A 166 8.17 -18.32 -2.98
N SER A 167 8.43 -17.43 -3.93
CA SER A 167 8.57 -17.85 -5.34
C SER A 167 9.77 -18.76 -5.50
N GLU A 168 9.60 -19.88 -6.23
CA GLU A 168 10.66 -20.88 -6.45
C GLU A 168 11.84 -20.28 -7.23
N ASP A 169 11.54 -19.48 -8.25
CA ASP A 169 12.57 -18.81 -9.05
C ASP A 169 13.30 -17.72 -8.24
N ARG A 170 14.62 -17.87 -8.15
CA ARG A 170 15.50 -16.90 -7.50
C ARG A 170 15.47 -15.54 -8.19
N SER A 171 15.32 -15.50 -9.52
CA SER A 171 15.29 -14.24 -10.26
C SER A 171 14.03 -13.45 -9.93
N GLN A 172 12.89 -14.14 -9.81
CA GLN A 172 11.62 -13.58 -9.34
C GLN A 172 11.74 -13.01 -7.92
N ARG A 173 12.31 -13.76 -6.95
CA ARG A 173 12.53 -13.24 -5.59
C ARG A 173 13.40 -11.99 -5.54
N LEU A 174 14.43 -11.92 -6.39
CA LEU A 174 15.27 -10.74 -6.51
C LEU A 174 14.51 -9.55 -7.10
N SER A 175 13.61 -9.79 -8.06
CA SER A 175 12.72 -8.76 -8.60
C SER A 175 11.76 -8.21 -7.53
N GLN A 176 11.13 -9.10 -6.77
CA GLN A 176 10.24 -8.76 -5.65
C GLN A 176 10.95 -7.87 -4.62
N MET A 177 12.10 -8.32 -4.10
CA MET A 177 12.91 -7.51 -3.18
C MET A 177 13.40 -6.20 -3.81
N GLY A 178 13.75 -6.23 -5.11
CA GLY A 178 14.17 -5.04 -5.85
C GLY A 178 13.09 -3.97 -5.95
N SER A 179 11.83 -4.37 -6.10
CA SER A 179 10.68 -3.46 -6.12
C SER A 179 10.51 -2.73 -4.78
N LEU A 180 10.65 -3.44 -3.66
CA LEU A 180 10.62 -2.85 -2.32
C LEU A 180 11.81 -1.90 -2.10
N ALA A 181 13.03 -2.32 -2.46
CA ALA A 181 14.21 -1.46 -2.34
C ALA A 181 14.05 -0.16 -3.15
N HIS A 182 13.42 -0.25 -4.33
CA HIS A 182 13.11 0.91 -5.14
C HIS A 182 12.15 1.88 -4.44
N ALA A 183 11.04 1.38 -3.90
CA ALA A 183 10.06 2.20 -3.19
C ALA A 183 10.66 2.86 -1.93
N LEU A 184 11.38 2.10 -1.10
CA LEU A 184 12.07 2.63 0.07
C LEU A 184 13.09 3.71 -0.32
N THR A 185 13.86 3.50 -1.38
CA THR A 185 14.83 4.50 -1.85
C THR A 185 14.15 5.76 -2.38
N ALA A 186 13.01 5.63 -3.07
CA ALA A 186 12.24 6.77 -3.56
C ALA A 186 11.72 7.64 -2.40
N LEU A 187 11.37 7.01 -1.27
CA LEU A 187 10.96 7.68 -0.04
C LEU A 187 12.12 8.03 0.91
N GLN A 188 13.38 7.83 0.50
CA GLN A 188 14.58 8.05 1.34
C GLN A 188 14.57 7.29 2.67
N MET A 189 14.01 6.08 2.65
CA MET A 189 13.90 5.21 3.81
C MET A 189 14.99 4.13 3.83
N GLU A 190 15.35 3.73 5.04
CA GLU A 190 16.14 2.53 5.29
C GLU A 190 15.21 1.31 5.46
N PHE A 191 15.67 0.15 4.98
CA PHE A 191 14.98 -1.10 5.28
C PHE A 191 15.17 -1.50 6.74
N SER A 192 14.08 -1.85 7.41
CA SER A 192 14.06 -2.53 8.71
C SER A 192 12.96 -3.57 8.73
N ASP A 193 13.23 -4.75 9.28
CA ASP A 193 12.25 -5.82 9.48
C ASP A 193 11.99 -6.10 10.98
N ASP A 194 12.43 -5.18 11.84
CA ASP A 194 12.23 -5.20 13.28
C ASP A 194 11.82 -3.80 13.75
N LEU A 195 10.97 -3.74 14.79
CA LEU A 195 10.62 -2.48 15.46
C LEU A 195 11.89 -1.82 16.01
N THR A 196 12.07 -0.53 15.71
CA THR A 196 13.24 0.24 16.14
C THR A 196 12.90 1.22 17.26
N TYR A 197 13.81 1.37 18.22
CA TYR A 197 13.64 2.23 19.39
C TYR A 197 14.80 3.23 19.41
N MET A 198 14.50 4.48 19.05
CA MET A 198 15.53 5.51 18.85
C MET A 198 15.67 6.40 20.09
N PRO A 199 16.87 6.97 20.33
CA PRO A 199 17.03 8.02 21.33
C PRO A 199 16.08 9.19 21.06
N GLY A 200 15.41 9.68 22.10
CA GLY A 200 14.42 10.74 22.00
C GLY A 200 13.01 10.29 21.62
N MET A 201 12.82 9.01 21.27
CA MET A 201 11.52 8.37 21.03
C MET A 201 11.16 7.43 22.19
N ALA A 202 10.13 6.59 22.01
CA ALA A 202 9.75 5.63 23.03
C ALA A 202 10.83 4.56 23.24
N PRO A 203 11.20 4.24 24.49
CA PRO A 203 12.13 3.15 24.78
C PRO A 203 11.43 1.80 24.60
N ARG A 204 12.21 0.74 24.36
CA ARG A 204 11.67 -0.63 24.25
C ARG A 204 10.91 -1.09 25.49
N SER A 205 11.31 -0.60 26.67
CA SER A 205 10.62 -0.89 27.94
C SER A 205 9.21 -0.29 28.04
N ALA A 206 8.84 0.67 27.18
CA ALA A 206 7.48 1.20 27.12
C ALA A 206 6.53 0.26 26.35
N ASN A 207 7.06 -0.55 25.43
CA ASN A 207 6.27 -1.49 24.65
C ASN A 207 6.02 -2.79 25.44
N GLN A 208 5.04 -2.75 26.35
CA GLN A 208 4.58 -3.91 27.09
C GLN A 208 3.08 -4.10 26.88
N ALA A 209 2.70 -5.27 26.37
CA ALA A 209 1.31 -5.58 26.02
C ALA A 209 0.34 -5.55 27.21
N GLU A 210 0.86 -5.68 28.44
CA GLU A 210 0.08 -5.53 29.67
C GLU A 210 -0.50 -4.13 29.88
N PHE A 211 0.05 -3.12 29.20
CA PHE A 211 -0.46 -1.75 29.25
C PHE A 211 -1.62 -1.51 28.28
N GLU A 212 -1.96 -2.46 27.39
CA GLU A 212 -3.08 -2.32 26.46
C GLU A 212 -4.41 -2.26 27.22
N GLU A 213 -5.19 -1.21 26.96
CA GLU A 213 -6.52 -1.06 27.52
C GLU A 213 -7.45 -2.15 26.98
N GLY A 214 -8.06 -2.93 27.89
CA GLY A 214 -8.89 -4.09 27.50
C GLY A 214 -8.10 -5.37 27.22
N GLY A 215 -6.77 -5.33 27.30
CA GLY A 215 -5.87 -6.47 27.14
C GLY A 215 -5.61 -6.85 25.68
N MET A 216 -4.44 -7.45 25.45
CA MET A 216 -3.99 -7.86 24.12
C MET A 216 -4.00 -9.38 23.99
N GLN A 217 -4.46 -9.89 22.84
CA GLN A 217 -4.43 -11.32 22.55
C GLN A 217 -2.98 -11.85 22.54
N VAL A 218 -2.77 -13.01 23.17
CA VAL A 218 -1.44 -13.66 23.21
C VAL A 218 -1.33 -14.61 22.03
N LEU A 219 -0.26 -14.45 21.24
CA LEU A 219 0.04 -15.35 20.13
C LEU A 219 0.34 -16.77 20.65
N SER A 220 -0.28 -17.78 20.03
CA SER A 220 -0.07 -19.17 20.45
C SER A 220 1.36 -19.62 20.14
N LYS A 221 1.87 -20.63 20.86
CA LYS A 221 3.22 -21.15 20.61
C LYS A 221 3.41 -21.61 19.15
N GLU A 222 2.40 -22.25 18.55
CA GLU A 222 2.42 -22.71 17.15
C GLU A 222 2.49 -21.53 16.16
N ASP A 223 1.75 -20.46 16.43
CA ASP A 223 1.76 -19.26 15.60
C ASP A 223 3.07 -18.46 15.77
N THR A 224 3.64 -18.44 16.98
CA THR A 224 4.97 -17.87 17.26
C THR A 224 6.06 -18.61 16.49
N GLU A 225 6.05 -19.95 16.48
CA GLU A 225 6.98 -20.77 15.69
C GLU A 225 6.84 -20.46 14.18
N THR A 226 5.60 -20.28 13.71
CA THR A 226 5.32 -19.90 12.31
C THR A 226 5.88 -18.51 11.96
N LEU A 227 5.74 -17.55 12.86
CA LEU A 227 6.29 -16.21 12.71
C LEU A 227 7.83 -16.23 12.66
N GLU A 228 8.46 -16.98 13.56
CA GLU A 228 9.92 -17.15 13.59
C GLU A 228 10.44 -17.83 12.31
N GLN A 229 9.71 -18.81 11.79
CA GLN A 229 10.01 -19.43 10.50
C GLN A 229 10.01 -18.38 9.36
N CYS A 230 8.97 -17.54 9.29
CA CYS A 230 8.86 -16.48 8.29
C CYS A 230 10.03 -15.47 8.39
N ARG A 231 10.37 -15.02 9.60
CA ARG A 231 11.53 -14.15 9.83
C ARG A 231 12.85 -14.80 9.39
N ALA A 232 13.02 -16.10 9.64
CA ALA A 232 14.21 -16.82 9.20
C ALA A 232 14.31 -16.94 7.68
N MET A 233 13.17 -17.07 6.99
CA MET A 233 13.08 -17.06 5.52
C MET A 233 13.49 -15.70 4.95
N CYS A 234 12.94 -14.59 5.46
CA CYS A 234 13.32 -13.24 5.03
C CYS A 234 14.83 -13.00 5.19
N LYS A 235 15.42 -13.40 6.32
CA LYS A 235 16.86 -13.25 6.61
C LYS A 235 17.79 -13.98 5.63
N ARG A 236 17.31 -14.98 4.90
CA ARG A 236 18.05 -15.72 3.87
C ARG A 236 17.61 -15.39 2.44
N GLY A 237 16.77 -14.37 2.25
CA GLY A 237 16.32 -13.89 0.93
C GLY A 237 15.14 -14.68 0.34
N GLU A 238 14.41 -15.40 1.19
CA GLU A 238 13.10 -16.00 0.87
C GLU A 238 12.01 -15.04 1.36
N CYS A 239 11.63 -14.09 0.51
CA CYS A 239 10.56 -13.14 0.80
C CYS A 239 9.16 -13.70 0.47
N PRO A 240 8.08 -13.16 1.06
CA PRO A 240 6.74 -13.44 0.58
C PRO A 240 6.61 -13.03 -0.89
N PRO A 241 5.75 -13.70 -1.69
CA PRO A 241 5.62 -13.46 -3.12
C PRO A 241 4.82 -12.17 -3.37
N LEU A 242 5.44 -11.03 -3.06
CA LEU A 242 4.85 -9.69 -3.11
C LEU A 242 5.72 -8.77 -3.95
N VAL A 243 5.09 -7.87 -4.69
CA VAL A 243 5.75 -6.84 -5.48
C VAL A 243 5.18 -5.47 -5.11
N VAL A 244 6.05 -4.48 -5.00
CA VAL A 244 5.65 -3.09 -4.84
C VAL A 244 5.50 -2.46 -6.22
N VAL A 245 4.32 -1.96 -6.52
CA VAL A 245 3.95 -1.35 -7.81
C VAL A 245 3.61 0.11 -7.58
N TYR A 246 3.84 0.97 -8.58
CA TYR A 246 3.40 2.36 -8.51
C TYR A 246 2.13 2.54 -9.34
N ASP A 247 1.07 3.00 -8.70
CA ASP A 247 -0.19 3.41 -9.28
C ASP A 247 -0.33 4.94 -9.24
N SER A 248 -0.92 5.54 -10.29
CA SER A 248 -1.03 6.99 -10.39
C SER A 248 -2.05 7.63 -9.45
N CYS A 249 -3.02 6.85 -8.98
CA CYS A 249 -4.08 7.29 -8.08
C CYS A 249 -3.75 6.97 -6.62
N GLU A 250 -3.12 5.82 -6.37
CA GLU A 250 -2.89 5.28 -5.03
C GLU A 250 -1.43 5.40 -4.56
N GLY A 251 -0.50 5.78 -5.44
CA GLY A 251 0.92 5.84 -5.11
C GLY A 251 1.56 4.45 -5.12
N PHE A 252 2.42 4.15 -4.16
CA PHE A 252 2.99 2.80 -4.05
C PHE A 252 1.98 1.83 -3.45
N THR A 253 1.75 0.72 -4.14
CA THR A 253 0.82 -0.35 -3.78
C THR A 253 1.57 -1.68 -3.67
N VAL A 254 0.97 -2.67 -3.02
CA VAL A 254 1.53 -4.03 -2.91
C VAL A 254 0.59 -5.03 -3.57
N GLU A 255 1.12 -5.81 -4.49
CA GLU A 255 0.40 -6.86 -5.22
C GLU A 255 1.00 -8.23 -4.94
N ALA A 256 0.18 -9.28 -5.00
CA ALA A 256 0.65 -10.65 -4.92
C ALA A 256 1.26 -11.09 -6.26
N ASP A 257 2.53 -11.51 -6.22
CA ASP A 257 3.29 -12.07 -7.36
C ASP A 257 3.33 -13.62 -7.30
N GLY A 258 2.34 -14.20 -6.62
CA GLY A 258 2.20 -15.63 -6.40
C GLY A 258 0.98 -15.97 -5.57
N GLN A 259 0.69 -17.27 -5.41
CA GLN A 259 -0.46 -17.71 -4.62
C GLN A 259 -0.24 -17.48 -3.12
N ILE A 260 -1.18 -16.80 -2.49
CA ILE A 260 -1.23 -16.59 -1.04
C ILE A 260 -2.48 -17.31 -0.52
N LYS A 261 -2.30 -18.24 0.42
CA LYS A 261 -3.42 -19.01 0.99
C LYS A 261 -4.10 -18.20 2.08
N ASP A 262 -5.36 -18.54 2.36
CA ASP A 262 -6.05 -18.04 3.55
C ASP A 262 -5.24 -18.36 4.81
N MET A 263 -5.24 -17.43 5.77
CA MET A 263 -4.45 -17.46 7.02
C MET A 263 -2.91 -17.39 6.85
N THR A 264 -2.39 -17.06 5.66
CA THR A 264 -0.95 -16.86 5.47
C THR A 264 -0.47 -15.56 6.12
N PHE A 265 0.60 -15.66 6.91
CA PHE A 265 1.34 -14.50 7.41
C PHE A 265 1.98 -13.72 6.26
N ILE A 266 1.76 -12.40 6.22
CA ILE A 266 2.21 -11.52 5.13
C ILE A 266 3.48 -10.77 5.55
N ALA A 267 3.36 -9.86 6.52
CA ALA A 267 4.43 -9.05 7.05
C ALA A 267 4.06 -8.50 8.43
N GLU A 268 5.05 -8.21 9.26
CA GLU A 268 4.87 -7.35 10.44
C GLU A 268 4.85 -5.89 9.99
N TYR A 269 4.05 -5.06 10.64
CA TYR A 269 4.11 -3.62 10.45
C TYR A 269 5.29 -3.05 11.25
N ILE A 270 6.29 -2.50 10.57
CA ILE A 270 7.57 -2.12 11.17
C ILE A 270 7.88 -0.63 10.95
N GLY A 271 8.51 -0.01 11.94
CA GLY A 271 9.03 1.34 11.90
C GLY A 271 9.64 1.74 13.25
N ASP A 272 9.97 3.03 13.39
CA ASP A 272 10.40 3.57 14.66
C ASP A 272 9.20 3.65 15.62
N VAL A 273 9.37 3.17 16.85
CA VAL A 273 8.33 3.23 17.87
C VAL A 273 8.42 4.56 18.62
N ASP A 274 7.33 5.29 18.66
CA ASP A 274 7.20 6.57 19.38
C ASP A 274 5.96 6.61 20.27
N PHE A 275 5.89 7.62 21.12
CA PHE A 275 4.66 7.96 21.81
C PHE A 275 3.70 8.72 20.88
N ILE A 276 2.39 8.44 20.97
CA ILE A 276 1.36 9.15 20.18
C ILE A 276 1.45 10.67 20.39
N ARG A 277 1.63 11.12 21.64
CA ARG A 277 1.78 12.55 21.98
C ARG A 277 2.92 13.26 21.25
N ASN A 278 3.95 12.52 20.81
CA ASN A 278 5.09 13.11 20.08
C ASN A 278 4.76 13.32 18.59
N ARG A 279 3.66 12.74 18.10
CA ARG A 279 3.30 12.66 16.68
C ARG A 279 1.96 13.34 16.35
N GLU A 280 1.41 14.14 17.27
CA GLU A 280 0.12 14.83 17.09
C GLU A 280 0.08 15.77 15.87
N HIS A 281 1.24 16.30 15.48
CA HIS A 281 1.40 17.25 14.37
C HIS A 281 2.23 16.64 13.22
N ASP A 282 2.37 15.32 13.19
CA ASP A 282 3.14 14.60 12.18
C ASP A 282 2.30 14.43 10.90
N ASP A 283 2.93 14.62 9.73
CA ASP A 283 2.30 14.52 8.42
C ASP A 283 2.49 13.13 7.77
N CYS A 284 3.07 12.17 8.49
CA CYS A 284 3.23 10.79 8.03
C CYS A 284 1.87 10.11 7.81
N ASP A 285 1.61 9.73 6.57
CA ASP A 285 0.40 9.03 6.12
C ASP A 285 0.34 7.54 6.48
N SER A 286 1.41 7.01 7.07
CA SER A 286 1.63 5.58 7.27
C SER A 286 1.84 5.21 8.74
N MET A 287 1.36 6.03 9.67
CA MET A 287 1.41 5.72 11.10
C MET A 287 0.48 4.53 11.44
N MET A 288 0.94 3.62 12.30
CA MET A 288 0.16 2.47 12.76
C MET A 288 0.18 2.39 14.28
N THR A 289 -0.99 2.25 14.89
CA THR A 289 -1.09 2.13 16.36
C THR A 289 -0.44 0.82 16.82
N LEU A 290 0.38 0.89 17.87
CA LEU A 290 1.03 -0.28 18.47
C LEU A 290 0.41 -0.69 19.80
N LEU A 291 0.10 0.31 20.64
CA LEU A 291 -0.36 0.13 22.00
C LEU A 291 -1.27 1.30 22.39
N LEU A 292 -2.50 1.02 22.80
CA LEU A 292 -3.41 1.99 23.38
C LEU A 292 -3.48 1.77 24.88
N ALA A 293 -2.79 2.62 25.62
CA ALA A 293 -2.76 2.53 27.07
C ALA A 293 -3.90 3.34 27.71
N THR A 294 -4.36 2.90 28.88
CA THR A 294 -5.37 3.63 29.68
C THR A 294 -4.93 5.07 29.99
N ASP A 295 -3.62 5.29 30.15
CA ASP A 295 -3.03 6.63 30.14
C ASP A 295 -2.59 6.97 28.71
N PRO A 296 -3.27 7.90 28.01
CA PRO A 296 -2.98 8.24 26.62
C PRO A 296 -1.52 8.68 26.40
N SER A 297 -0.87 9.25 27.43
CA SER A 297 0.52 9.70 27.34
C SER A 297 1.54 8.56 27.20
N LYS A 298 1.11 7.32 27.45
CA LYS A 298 1.91 6.09 27.32
C LYS A 298 1.59 5.29 26.05
N SER A 299 0.60 5.73 25.26
CA SER A 299 0.21 5.04 24.03
C SER A 299 1.32 5.18 22.97
N LEU A 300 1.50 4.12 22.19
CA LEU A 300 2.59 3.98 21.24
C LEU A 300 2.08 3.88 19.80
N VAL A 301 2.89 4.41 18.89
CA VAL A 301 2.66 4.39 17.45
C VAL A 301 3.95 3.95 16.74
N ILE A 302 3.79 3.20 15.66
CA ILE A 302 4.85 2.84 14.72
C ILE A 302 4.87 3.91 13.63
N CYS A 303 6.04 4.53 13.45
CA CYS A 303 6.29 5.56 12.46
C CYS A 303 7.29 5.03 11.44
N PRO A 304 6.83 4.59 10.25
CA PRO A 304 7.71 4.08 9.22
C PRO A 304 8.24 5.21 8.31
N ASP A 305 8.50 6.41 8.84
CA ASP A 305 8.95 7.60 8.09
C ASP A 305 10.41 7.51 7.64
N LYS A 306 11.27 6.92 8.48
CA LYS A 306 12.72 6.77 8.21
C LYS A 306 13.14 5.33 7.96
N ARG A 307 12.48 4.39 8.64
CA ARG A 307 12.79 2.95 8.61
C ARG A 307 11.50 2.16 8.46
N GLY A 308 11.49 1.15 7.61
CA GLY A 308 10.32 0.30 7.45
C GLY A 308 10.53 -0.85 6.48
N ASN A 309 9.47 -1.65 6.29
CA ASN A 309 9.43 -2.76 5.34
C ASN A 309 8.25 -2.60 4.36
N ILE A 310 7.83 -3.69 3.74
CA ILE A 310 6.76 -3.71 2.75
C ILE A 310 5.39 -3.33 3.33
N ALA A 311 5.15 -3.53 4.63
CA ALA A 311 3.83 -3.41 5.22
C ALA A 311 3.23 -1.99 5.10
N ARG A 312 4.07 -0.96 5.11
CA ARG A 312 3.62 0.43 4.96
C ARG A 312 3.07 0.78 3.57
N PHE A 313 3.32 -0.07 2.57
CA PHE A 313 2.86 0.12 1.19
C PHE A 313 1.60 -0.69 0.87
N ILE A 314 1.04 -1.40 1.86
CA ILE A 314 -0.20 -2.15 1.68
C ILE A 314 -1.37 -1.19 1.77
N ASN A 315 -2.20 -1.16 0.72
CA ASN A 315 -3.31 -0.21 0.63
C ASN A 315 -4.48 -0.58 1.54
N GLY A 316 -5.17 0.45 2.04
CA GLY A 316 -6.41 0.31 2.79
C GLY A 316 -7.64 0.26 1.88
N ILE A 317 -8.75 -0.23 2.43
CA ILE A 317 -10.06 -0.18 1.76
C ILE A 317 -10.76 1.15 2.01
N ASN A 318 -11.67 1.53 1.11
CA ASN A 318 -12.58 2.64 1.34
C ASN A 318 -13.73 2.22 2.27
N ASN A 319 -13.71 2.70 3.51
CA ASN A 319 -14.73 2.39 4.52
C ASN A 319 -16.08 3.10 4.32
N TYR A 320 -16.21 3.95 3.28
CA TYR A 320 -17.42 4.72 3.00
C TYR A 320 -18.20 4.22 1.78
N THR A 321 -17.70 3.21 1.06
CA THR A 321 -18.40 2.55 -0.04
C THR A 321 -19.02 1.24 0.45
N PRO A 322 -20.35 1.05 0.27
CA PRO A 322 -21.07 -0.13 0.76
C PRO A 322 -20.78 -1.42 -0.01
#